data_AF-A0A1F3BUN5-F1
#
_entry.id   AF-A0A1F3BUN5-F1
#
_cell.length_a   1.000
_cell.length_b   1.000
_cell.length_c   1.000
_cell.angle_alpha   90.00
_cell.angle_beta   90.00
_cell.angle_gamma   90.00
#
_symmetry.space_group_name_H-M   'P 1'
#
loop_
_entity.id
_entity.type
_entity.pdbx_description
1 polymer ?
#
loop_
_entity_poly.entity_id
_entity_poly.type
_entity_poly.pdbx_seq_one_letter_code
_entity_poly.pdbx_strand_id
1 'polypeptide(L)'
;MIAYKFLSAGATGPFTGFRWPVPGPARPGAWVEAADGRPDHGVHACHLDDLAFWQGVELWRVELADPVVAGHRQVIGTRGRLLEHVSAWNDELARSFGEACAWRARDRSVASLHMAGLHEEAELLASCRSLSELHATSKGLSSRKGLPATLAAYVAEAIDFLLAGDSPCSTYISARAAVAASGGSESEFAAERQGQAHWLAERLGLEQARSP
;
A
#
# COMPACT_ATOMS: atom_id res chain seq x y z
N MET A 1 13.11 -17.85 -7.40
CA MET A 1 11.83 -17.12 -7.51
C MET A 1 12.05 -15.61 -7.59
N ILE A 2 11.31 -14.89 -8.44
CA ILE A 2 11.30 -13.40 -8.47
C ILE A 2 10.21 -12.86 -7.54
N ALA A 3 10.56 -11.86 -6.74
CA ALA A 3 9.67 -11.19 -5.79
C ALA A 3 10.05 -9.71 -5.63
N TYR A 4 9.40 -9.00 -4.71
CA TYR A 4 9.61 -7.58 -4.46
C TYR A 4 9.92 -7.30 -3.00
N LYS A 5 10.79 -6.32 -2.74
CA LYS A 5 11.17 -5.93 -1.38
C LYS A 5 11.21 -4.42 -1.25
N PHE A 6 10.48 -3.91 -0.27
CA PHE A 6 10.63 -2.52 0.16
C PHE A 6 11.78 -2.39 1.16
N LEU A 7 12.59 -1.36 0.98
CA LEU A 7 13.74 -1.02 1.82
C LEU A 7 13.67 0.45 2.23
N SER A 8 14.37 0.79 3.31
CA SER A 8 14.72 2.17 3.63
C SER A 8 15.81 2.67 2.67
N ALA A 9 16.01 3.99 2.64
CA ALA A 9 17.01 4.65 1.82
C ALA A 9 18.39 3.97 1.90
N GLY A 10 19.03 3.82 0.74
CA GLY A 10 20.34 3.17 0.59
C GLY A 10 20.27 1.65 0.71
N ALA A 11 19.21 1.02 0.19
CA ALA A 11 19.00 -0.43 0.21
C ALA A 11 19.11 -1.04 1.62
N THR A 12 18.54 -0.38 2.63
CA THR A 12 18.67 -0.78 4.03
C THR A 12 17.40 -1.46 4.52
N GLY A 13 17.52 -2.63 5.15
CA GLY A 13 16.39 -3.35 5.73
C GLY A 13 15.73 -2.52 6.85
N PRO A 14 14.42 -2.19 6.78
CA PRO A 14 13.80 -1.20 7.65
C PRO A 14 13.81 -1.58 9.13
N PHE A 15 13.72 -2.87 9.46
CA PHE A 15 13.73 -3.37 10.83
C PHE A 15 15.11 -3.82 11.31
N THR A 16 15.96 -4.28 10.39
CA THR A 16 17.26 -4.89 10.73
C THR A 16 18.43 -3.91 10.64
N GLY A 17 18.29 -2.79 9.92
CA GLY A 17 19.40 -1.91 9.56
C GLY A 17 20.43 -2.53 8.61
N PHE A 18 20.23 -3.77 8.16
CA PHE A 18 21.15 -4.45 7.28
C PHE A 18 21.17 -3.80 5.89
N ARG A 19 22.34 -3.36 5.43
CA ARG A 19 22.54 -2.81 4.09
C ARG A 19 22.70 -3.94 3.09
N TRP A 20 21.79 -4.02 2.14
CA TRP A 20 21.82 -5.01 1.08
C TRP A 20 22.92 -4.69 0.06
N PRO A 21 23.64 -5.71 -0.44
CA PRO A 21 24.50 -5.55 -1.61
C PRO A 21 23.67 -5.13 -2.82
N VAL A 22 23.91 -3.92 -3.33
CA VAL A 22 23.23 -3.39 -4.52
C VAL A 22 23.83 -3.98 -5.80
N PRO A 23 23.01 -4.17 -6.86
CA PRO A 23 23.50 -4.60 -8.17
C PRO A 23 24.44 -3.56 -8.80
N GLY A 24 25.37 -4.05 -9.61
CA GLY A 24 26.17 -3.23 -10.52
C GLY A 24 25.54 -3.19 -11.92
N PRO A 25 26.12 -2.45 -12.89
CA PRO A 25 25.52 -2.21 -14.21
C PRO A 25 25.11 -3.46 -15.00
N ALA A 26 25.77 -4.60 -14.76
CA ALA A 26 25.51 -5.85 -15.46
C ALA A 26 25.49 -7.07 -14.51
N ARG A 27 25.37 -6.86 -13.19
CA ARG A 27 25.45 -7.94 -12.20
C ARG A 27 24.47 -7.70 -11.05
N PRO A 28 23.66 -8.72 -10.67
CA PRO A 28 22.88 -8.69 -9.44
C PRO A 28 23.75 -8.39 -8.21
N GLY A 29 23.11 -7.96 -7.14
CA GLY A 29 23.72 -7.91 -5.81
C GLY A 29 24.25 -9.28 -5.38
N ALA A 30 25.19 -9.28 -4.43
CA ALA A 30 25.62 -10.51 -3.78
C ALA A 30 24.46 -11.16 -3.01
N TRP A 31 24.48 -12.48 -2.91
CA TRP A 31 23.52 -13.22 -2.10
C TRP A 31 23.64 -12.85 -0.62
N VAL A 32 22.50 -12.62 0.00
CA VAL A 32 22.33 -12.45 1.44
C VAL A 32 21.69 -13.74 1.95
N GLU A 33 22.38 -14.41 2.87
CA GLU A 33 21.96 -15.67 3.47
C GLU A 33 21.18 -15.39 4.76
N ALA A 34 20.15 -16.20 5.03
CA ALA A 34 19.48 -16.24 6.32
C ALA A 34 20.45 -16.76 7.39
N ALA A 35 20.26 -16.31 8.63
CA ALA A 35 21.13 -16.71 9.75
C ALA A 35 21.01 -18.22 10.06
N ASP A 36 19.82 -18.78 9.88
CA ASP A 36 19.52 -20.20 10.04
C ASP A 36 18.35 -20.62 9.13
N GLY A 37 17.93 -21.89 9.22
CA GLY A 37 16.85 -22.43 8.39
C GLY A 37 15.43 -22.08 8.85
N ARG A 38 15.24 -21.24 9.88
CA ARG A 38 13.90 -20.88 10.36
C ARG A 38 13.28 -19.82 9.45
N PRO A 39 12.02 -19.99 9.02
CA PRO A 39 11.34 -19.00 8.16
C PRO A 39 11.30 -17.59 8.75
N ASP A 40 11.16 -17.45 10.07
CA ASP A 40 11.16 -16.13 10.74
C ASP A 40 12.48 -15.38 10.59
N HIS A 41 13.57 -16.11 10.34
CA HIS A 41 14.92 -15.57 10.12
C HIS A 41 15.31 -15.54 8.64
N GLY A 42 14.41 -15.97 7.76
CA GLY A 42 14.63 -16.05 6.33
C GLY A 42 14.72 -14.69 5.65
N VAL A 43 15.06 -14.71 4.37
CA VAL A 43 14.98 -13.52 3.52
C VAL A 43 13.53 -13.34 3.08
N HIS A 44 12.86 -12.32 3.64
CA HIS A 44 11.48 -12.01 3.29
C HIS A 44 11.36 -11.04 2.10
N ALA A 45 10.43 -11.34 1.21
CA ALA A 45 9.96 -10.48 0.12
C ALA A 45 8.45 -10.65 -0.03
N CYS A 46 7.83 -9.98 -1.00
CA CYS A 46 6.40 -10.02 -1.26
C CYS A 46 6.08 -10.29 -2.73
N HIS A 47 4.88 -10.80 -2.99
CA HIS A 47 4.31 -10.87 -4.32
C HIS A 47 3.83 -9.49 -4.77
N LEU A 48 3.53 -9.34 -6.07
CA LEU A 48 2.88 -8.14 -6.61
C LEU A 48 1.58 -7.83 -5.87
N ASP A 49 0.76 -8.87 -5.63
CA ASP A 49 -0.54 -8.74 -5.00
C ASP A 49 -0.44 -8.30 -3.52
N ASP A 50 0.76 -8.32 -2.94
CA ASP A 50 1.05 -7.92 -1.56
C ASP A 50 1.72 -6.54 -1.45
N LEU A 51 2.06 -5.86 -2.56
CA LEU A 51 2.83 -4.61 -2.55
C LEU A 51 2.26 -3.55 -1.61
N ALA A 52 0.92 -3.41 -1.59
CA ALA A 52 0.25 -2.45 -0.73
C ALA A 52 0.61 -2.66 0.74
N PHE A 53 0.80 -3.90 1.21
CA PHE A 53 1.14 -4.23 2.61
C PHE A 53 2.57 -3.91 3.03
N TRP A 54 3.49 -3.70 2.08
CA TRP A 54 4.92 -3.65 2.36
C TRP A 54 5.55 -2.26 2.26
N GLN A 55 4.80 -1.26 1.80
CA GLN A 55 5.27 0.09 1.45
C GLN A 55 6.46 0.59 2.28
N GLY A 56 7.49 1.06 1.57
CA GLY A 56 8.69 1.67 2.13
C GLY A 56 9.27 2.70 1.16
N VAL A 57 10.50 3.13 1.43
CA VAL A 57 11.14 4.23 0.67
C VAL A 57 11.58 3.77 -0.72
N GLU A 58 12.28 2.64 -0.79
CA GLU A 58 12.80 2.10 -2.04
C GLU A 58 12.13 0.77 -2.36
N LEU A 59 11.76 0.55 -3.62
CA LEU A 59 11.24 -0.73 -4.09
C LEU A 59 12.28 -1.44 -4.94
N TRP A 60 12.53 -2.70 -4.64
CA TRP A 60 13.51 -3.53 -5.33
C TRP A 60 12.87 -4.80 -5.86
N ARG A 61 13.25 -5.19 -7.08
CA ARG A 61 13.03 -6.56 -7.57
C ARG A 61 14.11 -7.44 -6.97
N VAL A 62 13.72 -8.57 -6.40
CA VAL A 62 14.62 -9.50 -5.72
C VAL A 62 14.48 -10.91 -6.27
N GLU A 63 15.58 -11.65 -6.21
CA GLU A 63 15.58 -13.09 -6.45
C GLU A 63 15.73 -13.81 -5.12
N LEU A 64 14.88 -14.79 -4.86
CA LEU A 64 14.98 -15.74 -3.76
C LEU A 64 15.41 -17.10 -4.30
N ALA A 65 16.34 -17.77 -3.60
CA ALA A 65 16.73 -19.13 -3.93
C ALA A 65 15.76 -20.14 -3.31
N ASP A 66 15.55 -21.26 -4.01
CA ASP A 66 14.76 -22.37 -3.49
C ASP A 66 15.48 -23.07 -2.31
N PRO A 67 14.74 -23.62 -1.33
CA PRO A 67 13.28 -23.61 -1.25
C PRO A 67 12.72 -22.25 -0.81
N VAL A 68 11.62 -21.82 -1.45
CA VAL A 68 10.86 -20.64 -1.04
C VAL A 68 9.56 -21.08 -0.36
N VAL A 69 9.33 -20.57 0.85
CA VAL A 69 8.13 -20.81 1.65
C VAL A 69 7.16 -19.64 1.48
N ALA A 70 5.91 -19.94 1.15
CA ALA A 70 4.84 -18.95 1.16
C ALA A 70 4.34 -18.73 2.60
N GLY A 71 4.29 -17.46 3.02
CA GLY A 71 3.56 -16.99 4.18
C GLY A 71 2.31 -16.20 3.77
N HIS A 72 1.57 -15.66 4.73
CA HIS A 72 0.27 -15.02 4.45
C HIS A 72 0.35 -13.84 3.46
N ARG A 73 1.37 -12.99 3.56
CA ARG A 73 1.60 -11.80 2.68
C ARG A 73 3.07 -11.66 2.30
N GLN A 74 3.78 -12.78 2.30
CA GLN A 74 5.23 -12.80 2.18
C GLN A 74 5.72 -14.11 1.58
N VAL A 75 6.88 -14.04 0.95
CA VAL A 75 7.63 -15.19 0.47
C VAL A 75 9.00 -15.19 1.09
N ILE A 76 9.46 -16.36 1.50
CA ILE A 76 10.60 -16.51 2.40
C ILE A 76 11.59 -17.48 1.76
N GLY A 77 12.75 -16.97 1.38
CA GLY A 77 13.88 -17.78 0.91
C GLY A 77 14.93 -17.98 2.00
N THR A 78 15.73 -19.04 1.86
CA THR A 78 16.96 -19.22 2.66
C THR A 78 18.03 -18.19 2.31
N ARG A 79 17.98 -17.65 1.09
CA ARG A 79 18.80 -16.51 0.65
C ARG A 79 18.11 -15.70 -0.42
N GLY A 80 18.51 -14.45 -0.55
CA GLY A 80 18.03 -13.55 -1.60
C GLY A 80 19.08 -12.56 -2.07
N ARG A 81 18.86 -11.95 -3.24
CA ARG A 81 19.69 -10.86 -3.74
C ARG A 81 18.86 -9.79 -4.46
N LEU A 82 19.33 -8.56 -4.41
CA LEU A 82 18.73 -7.45 -5.17
C LEU A 82 19.10 -7.59 -6.65
N LEU A 83 18.11 -7.45 -7.53
CA LEU A 83 18.30 -7.50 -8.98
C LEU A 83 18.33 -6.10 -9.59
N GLU A 84 17.32 -5.29 -9.27
CA GLU A 84 17.15 -3.94 -9.81
C GLU A 84 16.35 -3.07 -8.85
N HIS A 85 16.66 -1.78 -8.86
CA HIS A 85 15.86 -0.76 -8.20
C HIS A 85 14.69 -0.40 -9.13
N VAL A 86 13.47 -0.44 -8.61
CA VAL A 86 12.26 -0.06 -9.35
C VAL A 86 12.11 1.46 -9.23
N SER A 87 12.85 2.21 -10.07
CA SER A 87 12.90 3.69 -10.01
C SER A 87 11.58 4.39 -10.29
N ALA A 88 10.60 3.67 -10.87
CA ALA A 88 9.24 4.17 -11.01
C ALA A 88 8.55 4.37 -9.65
N TRP A 89 8.95 3.62 -8.61
CA TRP A 89 8.57 3.92 -7.24
C TRP A 89 9.43 5.07 -6.72
N ASN A 90 8.78 6.21 -6.50
CA ASN A 90 9.39 7.45 -6.01
C ASN A 90 8.36 8.23 -5.17
N ASP A 91 8.78 9.34 -4.55
CA ASP A 91 7.93 10.15 -3.69
C ASP A 91 6.65 10.67 -4.39
N GLU A 92 6.74 10.97 -5.69
CA GLU A 92 5.60 11.41 -6.48
C GLU A 92 4.57 10.29 -6.62
N LEU A 93 4.99 9.08 -7.02
CA LEU A 93 4.09 7.93 -7.15
C LEU A 93 3.54 7.49 -5.80
N ALA A 94 4.36 7.52 -4.73
CA ALA A 94 3.90 7.23 -3.38
C ALA A 94 2.80 8.20 -2.93
N ARG A 95 2.98 9.51 -3.18
CA ARG A 95 1.93 10.51 -2.91
C ARG A 95 0.69 10.25 -3.76
N SER A 96 0.83 10.06 -5.08
CA SER A 96 -0.30 9.77 -5.97
C SER A 96 -1.05 8.49 -5.59
N PHE A 97 -0.36 7.51 -5.03
CA PHE A 97 -0.97 6.30 -4.50
C PHE A 97 -1.85 6.58 -3.28
N GLY A 98 -1.33 7.34 -2.31
CA GLY A 98 -2.12 7.81 -1.16
C GLY A 98 -3.33 8.63 -1.58
N GLU A 99 -3.17 9.52 -2.56
CA GLU A 99 -4.27 10.31 -3.14
C GLU A 99 -5.36 9.42 -3.75
N ALA A 100 -4.97 8.47 -4.60
CA ALA A 100 -5.91 7.53 -5.22
C ALA A 100 -6.70 6.75 -4.16
N CYS A 101 -6.05 6.33 -3.07
CA CYS A 101 -6.70 5.66 -1.96
C CYS A 101 -7.70 6.57 -1.22
N ALA A 102 -7.33 7.83 -0.95
CA ALA A 102 -8.21 8.81 -0.31
C ALA A 102 -9.44 9.12 -1.18
N TRP A 103 -9.28 9.26 -2.50
CA TRP A 103 -10.40 9.45 -3.43
C TRP A 103 -11.32 8.22 -3.49
N ARG A 104 -10.76 7.01 -3.42
CA ARG A 104 -11.58 5.80 -3.33
C ARG A 104 -12.32 5.68 -2.00
N ALA A 105 -11.73 6.15 -0.90
CA ALA A 105 -12.42 6.26 0.38
C ALA A 105 -13.55 7.30 0.35
N ARG A 106 -13.37 8.43 -0.36
CA ARG A 106 -14.44 9.40 -0.64
C ARG A 106 -15.63 8.71 -1.30
N ASP A 107 -15.41 7.91 -2.33
CA ASP A 107 -16.52 7.27 -3.07
C ASP A 107 -17.38 6.37 -2.17
N ARG A 108 -16.76 5.70 -1.19
CA ARG A 108 -17.48 4.93 -0.16
C ARG A 108 -18.26 5.83 0.78
N SER A 109 -17.68 6.94 1.20
CA SER A 109 -18.37 7.93 2.03
C SER A 109 -19.58 8.52 1.30
N VAL A 110 -19.43 8.91 0.03
CA VAL A 110 -20.52 9.36 -0.85
C VAL A 110 -21.63 8.31 -0.96
N ALA A 111 -21.27 7.05 -1.24
CA ALA A 111 -22.25 5.97 -1.31
C ALA A 111 -23.04 5.81 0.01
N SER A 112 -22.36 5.90 1.15
CA SER A 112 -23.01 5.82 2.46
C SER A 112 -23.96 6.99 2.75
N LEU A 113 -23.63 8.19 2.26
CA LEU A 113 -24.49 9.37 2.39
C LEU A 113 -25.77 9.20 1.57
N HIS A 114 -25.67 8.70 0.33
CA HIS A 114 -26.84 8.36 -0.48
C HIS A 114 -27.72 7.30 0.20
N MET A 115 -27.12 6.23 0.75
CA MET A 115 -27.87 5.19 1.47
C MET A 115 -28.59 5.73 2.71
N ALA A 116 -28.06 6.78 3.34
CA ALA A 116 -28.67 7.44 4.48
C ALA A 116 -29.68 8.54 4.11
N GLY A 117 -29.92 8.79 2.82
CA GLY A 117 -30.80 9.85 2.33
C GLY A 117 -30.21 11.27 2.39
N LEU A 118 -28.91 11.40 2.67
CA LEU A 118 -28.16 12.65 2.80
C LEU A 118 -27.63 13.09 1.43
N HIS A 119 -28.54 13.37 0.50
CA HIS A 119 -28.20 13.59 -0.91
C HIS A 119 -27.39 14.88 -1.13
N GLU A 120 -27.73 15.98 -0.45
CA GLU A 120 -27.01 17.25 -0.59
C GLU A 120 -25.54 17.11 -0.12
N GLU A 121 -25.32 16.41 0.99
CA GLU A 121 -23.98 16.14 1.49
C GLU A 121 -23.20 15.18 0.59
N ALA A 122 -23.88 14.20 -0.01
CA ALA A 122 -23.27 13.29 -0.97
C ALA A 122 -22.77 14.05 -2.20
N GLU A 123 -23.60 14.94 -2.77
CA GLU A 123 -23.22 15.78 -3.91
C GLU A 123 -22.10 16.76 -3.54
N LEU A 124 -22.16 17.37 -2.36
CA LEU A 124 -21.11 18.26 -1.86
C LEU A 124 -19.76 17.53 -1.81
N LEU A 125 -19.72 16.33 -1.20
CA LEU A 125 -18.51 15.54 -1.07
C LEU A 125 -18.01 15.01 -2.43
N ALA A 126 -18.92 14.58 -3.30
CA ALA A 126 -18.60 14.10 -4.65
C ALA A 126 -18.05 15.22 -5.55
N SER A 127 -18.45 16.47 -5.31
CA SER A 127 -18.02 17.62 -6.10
C SER A 127 -16.60 18.09 -5.81
N CYS A 128 -15.98 17.67 -4.69
CA CYS A 128 -14.62 18.05 -4.31
C CYS A 128 -13.61 17.69 -5.41
N ARG A 129 -12.78 18.66 -5.80
CA ARG A 129 -11.77 18.55 -6.87
C ARG A 129 -10.33 18.59 -6.36
N SER A 130 -10.13 18.92 -5.08
CA SER A 130 -8.83 18.93 -4.44
C SER A 130 -8.84 18.19 -3.11
N LEU A 131 -7.66 17.75 -2.65
CA LEU A 131 -7.52 17.17 -1.31
C LEU A 131 -7.90 18.16 -0.22
N SER A 132 -7.64 19.46 -0.41
CA SER A 132 -7.97 20.48 0.57
C SER A 132 -9.49 20.62 0.74
N GLU A 133 -10.24 20.68 -0.36
CA GLU A 133 -11.70 20.66 -0.33
C GLU A 133 -12.23 19.36 0.28
N LEU A 134 -11.72 18.22 -0.19
CA LEU A 134 -12.14 16.91 0.31
C LEU A 134 -11.93 16.80 1.82
N HIS A 135 -10.79 17.27 2.31
CA HIS A 135 -10.44 17.26 3.72
C HIS A 135 -11.37 18.14 4.56
N ALA A 136 -11.58 19.40 4.15
CA ALA A 136 -12.45 20.33 4.85
C ALA A 136 -13.90 19.83 4.91
N THR A 137 -14.43 19.36 3.77
CA THR A 137 -15.78 18.79 3.69
C THR A 137 -15.92 17.54 4.55
N SER A 138 -14.95 16.62 4.48
CA SER A 138 -14.96 15.38 5.27
C SER A 138 -14.90 15.65 6.78
N LYS A 139 -14.09 16.64 7.22
CA LYS A 139 -14.06 17.08 8.64
C LYS A 139 -15.37 17.70 9.09
N GLY A 140 -16.04 18.46 8.23
CA GLY A 140 -17.39 18.98 8.53
C GLY A 140 -18.39 17.84 8.76
N LEU A 141 -18.40 16.85 7.87
CA LEU A 141 -19.30 15.71 7.93
C LEU A 141 -19.01 14.75 9.09
N SER A 142 -17.76 14.62 9.53
CA SER A 142 -17.36 13.72 10.62
C SER A 142 -17.89 14.14 12.00
N SER A 143 -18.36 15.38 12.15
CA SER A 143 -19.00 15.87 13.39
C SER A 143 -20.41 15.29 13.65
N ARG A 144 -20.98 14.60 12.64
CA ARG A 144 -22.30 13.97 12.70
C ARG A 144 -22.25 12.60 13.39
N LYS A 145 -23.34 11.83 13.31
CA LYS A 145 -23.45 10.47 13.88
C LYS A 145 -23.67 9.42 12.79
N GLY A 146 -23.36 8.17 13.13
CA GLY A 146 -23.62 7.01 12.29
C GLY A 146 -22.55 6.78 11.22
N LEU A 147 -22.80 5.77 10.39
CA LEU A 147 -21.85 5.29 9.38
C LEU A 147 -21.35 6.40 8.43
N PRO A 148 -22.19 7.34 7.92
CA PRO A 148 -21.69 8.39 7.05
C PRO A 148 -20.64 9.30 7.72
N ALA A 149 -20.85 9.62 9.00
CA ALA A 149 -19.89 10.42 9.77
C ALA A 149 -18.58 9.65 10.01
N THR A 150 -18.67 8.35 10.31
CA THR A 150 -17.51 7.46 10.45
C THR A 150 -16.70 7.36 9.15
N LEU A 151 -17.36 7.21 8.01
CA LEU A 151 -16.66 7.14 6.71
C LEU A 151 -16.05 8.48 6.31
N ALA A 152 -16.73 9.60 6.59
CA ALA A 152 -16.13 10.92 6.41
C ALA A 152 -14.89 11.12 7.32
N ALA A 153 -14.92 10.60 8.55
CA ALA A 153 -13.76 10.62 9.45
C ALA A 153 -12.57 9.84 8.86
N TYR A 154 -12.81 8.64 8.30
CA TYR A 154 -11.75 7.88 7.62
C TYR A 154 -11.14 8.64 6.45
N VAL A 155 -11.95 9.35 5.64
CA VAL A 155 -11.43 10.17 4.53
C VAL A 155 -10.58 11.32 5.06
N ALA A 156 -11.05 12.04 6.07
CA ALA A 156 -10.30 13.14 6.68
C ALA A 156 -8.96 12.65 7.26
N GLU A 157 -8.99 11.55 8.02
CA GLU A 157 -7.79 10.97 8.64
C GLU A 157 -6.79 10.45 7.59
N ALA A 158 -7.28 9.81 6.52
CA ALA A 158 -6.41 9.39 5.41
C ALA A 158 -5.68 10.57 4.79
N ILE A 159 -6.34 11.73 4.66
CA ILE A 159 -5.73 12.95 4.13
C ILE A 159 -4.78 13.59 5.16
N ASP A 160 -5.10 13.59 6.45
CA ASP A 160 -4.20 14.06 7.51
C ASP A 160 -2.85 13.31 7.46
N PHE A 161 -2.87 11.97 7.37
CA PHE A 161 -1.64 11.17 7.24
C PHE A 161 -0.91 11.41 5.92
N LEU A 162 -1.65 11.55 4.82
CA LEU A 162 -1.04 11.84 3.52
C LEU A 162 -0.30 13.18 3.52
N LEU A 163 -0.91 14.23 4.08
CA LEU A 163 -0.31 15.56 4.21
C LEU A 163 0.88 15.57 5.18
N ALA A 164 0.89 14.66 6.16
CA ALA A 164 2.03 14.46 7.05
C ALA A 164 3.19 13.64 6.42
N GLY A 165 3.03 13.16 5.18
CA GLY A 165 4.02 12.34 4.48
C GLY A 165 3.98 10.84 4.84
N ASP A 166 2.96 10.39 5.58
CA ASP A 166 2.76 8.98 5.94
C ASP A 166 1.77 8.30 4.99
N SER A 167 2.22 8.11 3.75
CA SER A 167 1.46 7.37 2.73
C SER A 167 1.06 5.93 3.19
N PRO A 168 1.93 5.16 3.85
CA PRO A 168 1.55 3.84 4.36
C PRO A 168 0.34 3.89 5.30
N CYS A 169 0.32 4.82 6.26
CA CYS A 169 -0.83 4.96 7.15
C CYS A 169 -2.07 5.46 6.38
N SER A 170 -1.92 6.46 5.51
CA SER A 170 -3.03 6.99 4.68
C SER A 170 -3.76 5.89 3.88
N THR A 171 -2.99 5.03 3.20
CA THR A 171 -3.54 3.94 2.37
C THR A 171 -4.17 2.82 3.22
N TYR A 172 -3.64 2.59 4.42
CA TYR A 172 -4.22 1.67 5.41
C TYR A 172 -5.56 2.19 5.94
N ILE A 173 -5.64 3.45 6.35
CA ILE A 173 -6.87 4.11 6.82
C ILE A 173 -7.93 4.10 5.72
N SER A 174 -7.53 4.38 4.47
CA SER A 174 -8.42 4.26 3.30
C SER A 174 -8.98 2.84 3.13
N ALA A 175 -8.21 1.80 3.50
CA ALA A 175 -8.71 0.43 3.49
C ALA A 175 -9.59 0.06 4.68
N ARG A 176 -9.38 0.66 5.85
CA ARG A 176 -10.32 0.55 6.97
C ARG A 176 -11.68 1.17 6.65
N ALA A 177 -11.73 2.19 5.78
CA ALA A 177 -13.00 2.71 5.27
C ALA A 177 -13.84 1.65 4.54
N ALA A 178 -13.22 0.71 3.81
CA ALA A 178 -13.93 -0.40 3.17
C ALA A 178 -14.58 -1.36 4.19
N VAL A 179 -13.86 -1.64 5.27
CA VAL A 179 -14.38 -2.46 6.38
C VAL A 179 -15.56 -1.78 7.05
N ALA A 180 -15.46 -0.49 7.36
CA ALA A 180 -16.57 0.26 7.95
C ALA A 180 -17.79 0.30 7.01
N ALA A 181 -17.59 0.54 5.72
CA ALA A 181 -18.66 0.61 4.73
C ALA A 181 -19.41 -0.71 4.55
N SER A 182 -18.77 -1.84 4.84
CA SER A 182 -19.35 -3.18 4.75
C SER A 182 -19.93 -3.73 6.06
N GLY A 183 -20.04 -2.89 7.09
CA GLY A 183 -20.54 -3.32 8.40
C GLY A 183 -19.54 -4.18 9.20
N GLY A 184 -18.24 -4.06 8.91
CA GLY A 184 -17.18 -4.69 9.69
C GLY A 184 -16.55 -5.94 9.06
N SER A 185 -16.78 -6.21 7.77
CA SER A 185 -16.19 -7.39 7.13
C SER A 185 -14.70 -7.21 6.86
N GLU A 186 -13.86 -8.02 7.52
CA GLU A 186 -12.40 -7.99 7.31
C GLU A 186 -11.98 -8.52 5.92
N SER A 187 -12.86 -9.25 5.21
CA SER A 187 -12.60 -9.62 3.81
C SER A 187 -12.47 -8.40 2.90
N GLU A 188 -13.19 -7.31 3.22
CA GLU A 188 -13.15 -6.06 2.45
C GLU A 188 -11.83 -5.31 2.64
N PHE A 189 -11.17 -5.51 3.79
CA PHE A 189 -9.80 -5.03 3.95
C PHE A 189 -8.87 -5.72 2.95
N ALA A 190 -8.91 -7.05 2.88
CA ALA A 190 -8.08 -7.81 1.95
C ALA A 190 -8.38 -7.46 0.48
N ALA A 191 -9.66 -7.36 0.11
CA ALA A 191 -10.08 -6.98 -1.23
C ALA A 191 -9.63 -5.55 -1.62
N GLU A 192 -9.74 -4.60 -0.68
CA GLU A 192 -9.20 -3.25 -0.90
C GLU A 192 -7.69 -3.28 -1.15
N ARG A 193 -6.95 -3.99 -0.30
CA ARG A 193 -5.49 -4.05 -0.37
C ARG A 193 -5.00 -4.74 -1.64
N GLN A 194 -5.74 -5.73 -2.13
CA GLN A 194 -5.48 -6.32 -3.44
C GLN A 194 -5.70 -5.32 -4.57
N GLY A 195 -6.81 -4.56 -4.55
CA GLY A 195 -7.06 -3.50 -5.52
C GLY A 195 -5.98 -2.41 -5.50
N GLN A 196 -5.51 -2.04 -4.32
CA GLN A 196 -4.39 -1.11 -4.15
C GLN A 196 -3.08 -1.67 -4.71
N ALA A 197 -2.80 -2.95 -4.51
CA ALA A 197 -1.64 -3.62 -5.05
C ALA A 197 -1.67 -3.70 -6.59
N HIS A 198 -2.84 -3.97 -7.18
CA HIS A 198 -3.02 -3.91 -8.64
C HIS A 198 -2.80 -2.49 -9.18
N TRP A 199 -3.34 -1.47 -8.52
CA TRP A 199 -3.11 -0.07 -8.91
C TRP A 199 -1.61 0.28 -8.94
N LEU A 200 -0.84 -0.23 -7.97
CA LEU A 200 0.61 -0.08 -7.93
C LEU A 200 1.28 -0.85 -9.06
N ALA A 201 0.95 -2.13 -9.24
CA ALA A 201 1.56 -2.98 -10.25
C ALA A 201 1.40 -2.41 -11.67
N GLU A 202 0.21 -1.89 -12.00
CA GLU A 202 -0.09 -1.21 -13.27
C GLU A 202 0.86 -0.01 -13.49
N ARG A 203 0.95 0.90 -12.52
CA ARG A 203 1.73 2.15 -12.63
C ARG A 203 3.23 1.96 -12.51
N LEU A 204 3.66 0.89 -11.85
CA LEU A 204 5.05 0.46 -11.81
C LEU A 204 5.45 -0.33 -13.07
N GLY A 205 4.50 -0.67 -13.95
CA GLY A 205 4.76 -1.46 -15.16
C GLY A 205 5.15 -2.91 -14.88
N LEU A 206 4.76 -3.47 -13.73
CA LEU A 206 5.23 -4.79 -13.26
C LEU A 206 4.33 -5.95 -13.72
N GLU A 207 3.17 -5.65 -14.32
CA GLU A 207 2.21 -6.68 -14.75
C GLU A 207 2.73 -7.55 -15.90
N GLN A 208 3.67 -7.05 -16.70
CA GLN A 208 4.31 -7.78 -17.80
C GLN A 208 5.30 -8.86 -17.31
N ALA A 209 5.67 -8.87 -16.03
CA ALA A 209 6.57 -9.88 -15.46
C ALA A 209 5.87 -11.18 -15.05
N ARG A 210 4.54 -11.29 -15.24
CA ARG A 210 3.82 -12.57 -15.15
C ARG A 210 4.17 -13.43 -16.38
N SER A 211 5.37 -14.01 -16.39
CA SER A 211 5.64 -15.13 -17.32
C SER A 211 4.71 -16.30 -16.96
N PRO A 212 4.17 -17.01 -17.98
CA PRO A 212 3.22 -18.10 -17.80
C PRO A 212 3.77 -19.28 -17.00
#